data_AF-A0AAX3PIF5-F1
#
_entry.id   AF-A0AAX3PIF5-F1
#
_cell.length_a   1.000
_cell.length_b   1.000
_cell.length_c   1.000
_cell.angle_alpha   90.00
_cell.angle_beta   90.00
_cell.angle_gamma   90.00
#
_symmetry.space_group_name_H-M   'P 1'
#
loop_
_entity.id
_entity.type
_entity.pdbx_description
1 polymer ?
#
loop_
_entity_poly.entity_id
_entity_poly.type
_entity_poly.pdbx_seq_one_letter_code
_entity_poly.pdbx_strand_id
1 'polypeptide(L)'
;MMKAVSFLLGSILALPLFAHADALKLQKSTQEFDQYRGQITVNGEYSYYFDDEVAGDVICFHPSAPSDQLIPRKPDDRRSRWFCFRDTQQAAQALKLNKRPKEGYIGYTGHATVTVGEYAVYKGESDGTDLAKLVSVQKADTAKLVKSSGY
;
A
#
# COMPACT_ATOMS: atom_id res chain seq x y z
N MET A 1 3.46 66.06 14.92
CA MET A 1 4.34 65.21 14.09
C MET A 1 4.24 63.78 14.59
N MET A 2 3.48 62.93 13.89
CA MET A 2 3.31 61.51 14.22
C MET A 2 4.54 60.71 13.77
N LYS A 3 5.11 59.88 14.65
CA LYS A 3 6.06 58.83 14.27
C LYS A 3 5.28 57.52 14.17
N ALA A 4 5.14 57.01 12.96
CA ALA A 4 4.60 55.67 12.70
C ALA A 4 5.62 54.62 13.14
N VAL A 5 5.21 53.71 14.03
CA VAL A 5 5.96 52.51 14.37
C VAL A 5 5.37 51.39 13.52
N SER A 6 6.10 50.96 12.50
CA SER A 6 5.73 49.84 11.65
C SER A 6 5.86 48.53 12.44
N PHE A 7 4.72 47.92 12.79
CA PHE A 7 4.67 46.52 13.23
C PHE A 7 4.68 45.63 11.99
N LEU A 8 5.82 44.99 11.72
CA LEU A 8 5.90 43.85 10.80
C LEU A 8 5.45 42.60 11.56
N LEU A 9 4.19 42.21 11.39
CA LEU A 9 3.72 40.87 11.74
C LEU A 9 4.34 39.86 10.77
N GLY A 10 5.39 39.17 11.23
CA GLY A 10 5.90 37.98 10.56
C GLY A 10 4.95 36.81 10.79
N SER A 11 4.11 36.49 9.82
CA SER A 11 3.32 35.25 9.81
C SER A 11 4.25 34.07 9.59
N ILE A 12 4.62 33.36 10.66
CA ILE A 12 5.27 32.05 10.56
C ILE A 12 4.19 31.07 10.08
N LEU A 13 4.13 30.84 8.77
CA LEU A 13 3.42 29.72 8.18
C LEU A 13 4.05 28.43 8.72
N ALA A 14 3.43 27.82 9.73
CA ALA A 14 3.69 26.46 10.13
C ALA A 14 3.26 25.55 8.97
N LEU A 15 4.15 25.37 7.99
CA LEU A 15 4.01 24.30 7.01
C LEU A 15 4.02 22.99 7.80
N PRO A 16 2.99 22.15 7.70
CA PRO A 16 3.04 20.82 8.30
C PRO A 16 4.24 20.13 7.68
N LEU A 17 5.23 19.79 8.51
CA LEU A 17 6.31 18.88 8.14
C LEU A 17 5.66 17.53 7.90
N PHE A 18 5.12 17.33 6.70
CA PHE A 18 4.93 16.00 6.18
C PHE A 18 6.33 15.44 6.08
N ALA A 19 6.69 14.55 7.01
CA ALA A 19 7.85 13.70 6.85
C ALA A 19 7.65 12.99 5.50
N HIS A 20 8.30 13.50 4.46
CA HIS A 20 8.24 12.90 3.15
C HIS A 20 8.88 11.53 3.30
N ALA A 21 8.05 10.50 3.27
CA ALA A 21 8.51 9.14 3.11
C ALA A 21 9.48 9.13 1.92
N ASP A 22 10.74 8.76 2.16
CA ASP A 22 11.76 8.72 1.12
C ASP A 22 11.28 7.77 0.01
N ALA A 23 11.11 8.28 -1.22
CA ALA A 23 10.61 7.49 -2.34
C ALA A 23 11.42 6.18 -2.53
N LEU A 24 10.77 5.16 -3.10
CA LEU A 24 11.41 3.87 -3.34
C LEU A 24 12.62 4.00 -4.28
N LYS A 25 13.80 3.59 -3.79
CA LYS A 25 15.07 3.56 -4.53
C LYS A 25 15.57 2.14 -4.62
N LEU A 26 15.97 1.71 -5.83
CA LEU A 26 16.54 0.39 -6.06
C LEU A 26 17.77 0.21 -5.18
N GLN A 27 17.77 -0.85 -4.36
CA GLN A 27 18.87 -1.20 -3.48
C GLN A 27 19.67 -2.38 -4.06
N LYS A 28 18.97 -3.42 -4.51
CA LYS A 28 19.59 -4.68 -4.95
C LYS A 28 18.71 -5.33 -6.01
N SER A 29 19.34 -5.91 -7.03
CA SER A 29 18.66 -6.81 -7.98
C SER A 29 19.15 -8.23 -7.74
N THR A 30 18.22 -9.18 -7.67
CA THR A 30 18.49 -10.63 -7.70
C THR A 30 17.94 -11.22 -8.99
N GLN A 31 18.07 -12.54 -9.18
CA GLN A 31 17.42 -13.22 -10.29
C GLN A 31 15.90 -13.03 -10.26
N GLU A 32 15.30 -13.08 -9.07
CA GLU A 32 13.85 -13.12 -8.87
C GLU A 32 13.22 -11.75 -8.56
N PHE A 33 13.95 -10.86 -7.88
CA PHE A 33 13.38 -9.60 -7.39
C PHE A 33 14.30 -8.40 -7.63
N ASP A 34 13.70 -7.26 -7.96
CA ASP A 34 14.32 -5.95 -7.74
C ASP A 34 13.86 -5.41 -6.38
N GLN A 35 14.78 -5.27 -5.43
CA GLN A 35 14.54 -4.85 -4.05
C GLN A 35 14.79 -3.36 -3.86
N TYR A 36 13.85 -2.67 -3.23
CA TYR A 36 13.84 -1.23 -3.03
C TYR A 36 13.85 -0.86 -1.55
N ARG A 37 14.55 0.22 -1.22
CA ARG A 37 14.48 0.91 0.08
C ARG A 37 13.72 2.21 -0.03
N GLY A 38 13.27 2.72 1.11
CA GLY A 38 12.37 3.87 1.19
C GLY A 38 10.96 3.42 1.52
N GLN A 39 10.05 4.38 1.50
CA GLN A 39 8.64 4.20 1.78
C GLN A 39 7.80 5.03 0.81
N ILE A 40 6.63 4.52 0.46
CA ILE A 40 5.63 5.24 -0.32
C ILE A 40 4.28 5.14 0.38
N THR A 41 3.44 6.15 0.21
CA THR A 41 2.04 6.11 0.63
C THR A 41 1.16 5.98 -0.60
N VAL A 42 0.36 4.92 -0.64
CA VAL A 42 -0.55 4.61 -1.75
C VAL A 42 -1.98 4.48 -1.24
N ASN A 43 -2.93 4.89 -2.06
CA ASN A 43 -4.37 4.69 -1.82
C ASN A 43 -4.91 3.68 -2.82
N GLY A 44 -5.77 2.77 -2.39
CA GLY A 44 -6.30 1.74 -3.28
C GLY A 44 -7.18 0.72 -2.57
N GLU A 45 -7.45 -0.37 -3.28
CA GLU A 45 -8.26 -1.48 -2.79
C GLU A 45 -7.38 -2.59 -2.22
N TYR A 46 -7.74 -3.14 -1.07
CA TYR A 46 -7.17 -4.38 -0.54
C TYR A 46 -8.15 -5.53 -0.71
N SER A 47 -7.63 -6.73 -0.91
CA SER A 47 -8.39 -7.98 -0.94
C SER A 47 -7.75 -9.04 -0.04
N TYR A 48 -8.59 -9.84 0.61
CA TYR A 48 -8.20 -11.02 1.37
C TYR A 48 -9.22 -12.12 1.14
N TYR A 49 -8.81 -13.28 0.65
CA TYR A 49 -9.68 -14.42 0.42
C TYR A 49 -9.30 -15.56 1.37
N PHE A 50 -10.31 -16.21 1.97
CA PHE A 50 -10.10 -17.16 3.07
C PHE A 50 -9.47 -18.49 2.63
N ASP A 51 -9.66 -18.86 1.37
CA ASP A 51 -9.32 -20.17 0.81
C ASP A 51 -8.90 -20.01 -0.66
N ASP A 52 -7.94 -19.11 -0.89
CA ASP A 52 -7.38 -18.87 -2.22
C ASP A 52 -6.24 -19.85 -2.47
N GLU A 53 -6.52 -20.92 -3.20
CA GLU A 53 -5.53 -21.96 -3.55
C GLU A 53 -4.40 -21.44 -4.45
N VAL A 54 -4.59 -20.28 -5.08
CA VAL A 54 -3.59 -19.68 -5.99
C VAL A 54 -2.70 -18.71 -5.24
N ALA A 55 -3.29 -17.74 -4.53
CA ALA A 55 -2.55 -16.71 -3.81
C ALA A 55 -2.10 -17.15 -2.41
N GLY A 56 -2.79 -18.14 -1.82
CA GLY A 56 -2.62 -18.56 -0.44
C GLY A 56 -3.18 -17.56 0.57
N ASP A 57 -2.72 -17.65 1.82
CA ASP A 57 -3.12 -16.76 2.91
C ASP A 57 -2.38 -15.40 2.82
N VAL A 58 -2.77 -14.59 1.84
CA VAL A 58 -2.16 -13.28 1.57
C VAL A 58 -3.20 -12.17 1.45
N ILE A 59 -2.84 -10.99 1.93
CA ILE A 59 -3.60 -9.76 1.68
C ILE A 59 -2.88 -9.03 0.56
N CYS A 60 -3.60 -8.75 -0.52
CA CYS A 60 -3.07 -8.04 -1.68
C CYS A 60 -3.70 -6.66 -1.80
N PHE A 61 -2.98 -5.75 -2.46
CA PHE A 61 -3.29 -4.35 -2.55
C PHE A 61 -3.13 -3.87 -3.99
N HIS A 62 -4.15 -3.18 -4.49
CA HIS A 62 -4.23 -2.60 -5.82
C HIS A 62 -4.31 -1.07 -5.69
N PRO A 63 -3.17 -0.38 -5.68
CA PRO A 63 -3.14 1.08 -5.69
C PRO A 63 -3.94 1.67 -6.85
N SER A 64 -4.72 2.69 -6.55
CA SER A 64 -5.40 3.51 -7.54
C SER A 64 -4.49 4.62 -8.05
N ALA A 65 -4.70 5.02 -9.30
CA ALA A 65 -4.11 6.24 -9.82
C ALA A 65 -4.55 7.47 -9.00
N PRO A 66 -3.68 8.48 -8.82
CA PRO A 66 -2.32 8.57 -9.36
C PRO A 66 -1.25 7.90 -8.48
N SER A 67 -1.61 7.39 -7.30
CA SER A 67 -0.64 6.90 -6.31
C SER A 67 0.06 5.61 -6.74
N ASP A 68 -0.55 4.85 -7.65
CA ASP A 68 0.06 3.67 -8.25
C ASP A 68 1.42 3.99 -8.92
N GLN A 69 1.59 5.18 -9.50
CA GLN A 69 2.83 5.61 -10.14
C GLN A 69 4.03 5.71 -9.18
N LEU A 70 3.80 5.71 -7.86
CA LEU A 70 4.86 5.67 -6.86
C LEU A 70 5.55 4.29 -6.78
N ILE A 71 4.90 3.24 -7.28
CA ILE A 71 5.49 1.91 -7.37
C ILE A 71 6.44 1.85 -8.58
N PRO A 72 7.71 1.47 -8.36
CA PRO A 72 8.70 1.39 -9.43
C PRO A 72 8.36 0.28 -10.42
N ARG A 73 8.50 0.60 -11.71
CA ARG A 73 8.37 -0.32 -12.83
C ARG A 73 9.45 -0.01 -13.85
N LYS A 74 9.97 -1.04 -14.52
CA LYS A 74 10.83 -0.83 -15.69
C LYS A 74 9.98 -0.41 -16.88
N PRO A 75 10.53 0.32 -17.87
CA PRO A 75 9.76 0.82 -19.01
C PRO A 75 9.05 -0.27 -19.83
N ASP A 76 9.59 -1.49 -19.83
CA ASP A 76 9.07 -2.67 -20.53
C ASP A 76 8.12 -3.52 -19.68
N ASP A 77 8.03 -3.28 -18.37
CA ASP A 77 7.11 -3.98 -17.48
C ASP A 77 5.69 -3.40 -17.61
N ARG A 78 4.84 -4.11 -18.36
CA ARG A 78 3.45 -3.73 -18.63
C ARG A 78 2.46 -4.25 -17.58
N ARG A 79 2.92 -4.98 -16.56
CA ARG A 79 2.02 -5.56 -15.54
C ARG A 79 1.41 -4.46 -14.68
N SER A 80 0.16 -4.68 -14.24
CA SER A 80 -0.50 -3.81 -13.28
C SER A 80 0.34 -3.65 -12.00
N ARG A 81 0.24 -2.48 -11.38
CA ARG A 81 0.92 -2.19 -10.12
C ARG A 81 0.05 -2.68 -8.98
N TRP A 82 0.34 -3.88 -8.50
CA TRP A 82 -0.26 -4.46 -7.31
C TRP A 82 0.78 -5.28 -6.58
N PHE A 83 0.57 -5.50 -5.29
CA PHE A 83 1.49 -6.23 -4.43
C PHE A 83 0.73 -6.97 -3.34
N CYS A 84 1.35 -7.97 -2.73
CA CYS A 84 0.86 -8.57 -1.51
C CYS A 84 1.74 -8.20 -0.32
N PHE A 85 1.12 -8.12 0.86
CA PHE A 85 1.86 -7.82 2.09
C PHE A 85 2.69 -9.03 2.50
N ARG A 86 3.97 -8.80 2.82
CA ARG A 86 4.90 -9.84 3.30
C ARG A 86 4.41 -10.51 4.59
N ASP A 87 3.74 -9.74 5.44
CA ASP A 87 3.20 -10.21 6.72
C ASP A 87 1.67 -10.03 6.70
N THR A 88 0.98 -11.09 6.27
CA THR A 88 -0.48 -11.17 6.22
C THR A 88 -1.11 -10.91 7.60
N GLN A 89 -0.49 -11.39 8.68
CA GLN A 89 -1.05 -11.25 10.02
C GLN A 89 -0.99 -9.79 10.50
N GLN A 90 0.14 -9.12 10.29
CA GLN A 90 0.29 -7.70 10.56
C GLN A 90 -0.72 -6.87 9.74
N ALA A 91 -0.83 -7.17 8.44
CA ALA A 91 -1.76 -6.47 7.56
C ALA A 91 -3.23 -6.67 7.99
N ALA A 92 -3.62 -7.90 8.33
CA ALA A 92 -4.96 -8.21 8.81
C ALA A 92 -5.30 -7.44 10.09
N GLN A 93 -4.37 -7.38 11.04
CA GLN A 93 -4.55 -6.62 12.28
C GLN A 93 -4.71 -5.12 12.01
N ALA A 94 -3.85 -4.54 11.17
CA ALA A 94 -3.88 -3.11 10.84
C ALA A 94 -5.14 -2.70 10.07
N LEU A 95 -5.64 -3.58 9.18
CA LEU A 95 -6.88 -3.40 8.42
C LEU A 95 -8.13 -3.86 9.18
N LYS A 96 -7.96 -4.34 10.43
CA LYS A 96 -9.04 -4.85 11.31
C LYS A 96 -9.86 -5.98 10.67
N LEU A 97 -9.19 -6.87 9.95
CA LEU A 97 -9.81 -8.04 9.31
C LEU A 97 -9.86 -9.22 10.28
N ASN A 98 -11.01 -9.88 10.34
CA ASN A 98 -11.14 -11.16 11.03
C ASN A 98 -10.87 -12.28 10.03
N LYS A 99 -9.70 -12.90 10.12
CA LYS A 99 -9.27 -13.97 9.20
C LYS A 99 -10.10 -15.26 9.32
N ARG A 100 -10.99 -15.39 10.31
CA ARG A 100 -11.87 -16.56 10.41
C ARG A 100 -12.88 -16.55 9.27
N PRO A 101 -12.99 -17.65 8.49
CA PRO A 101 -14.00 -17.77 7.46
C PRO A 101 -15.41 -17.53 8.03
N LYS A 102 -16.25 -16.89 7.23
CA LYS A 102 -17.65 -16.66 7.56
C LYS A 102 -18.52 -17.35 6.52
N GLU A 103 -19.47 -18.15 6.99
CA GLU A 103 -20.40 -18.89 6.12
C GLU A 103 -21.07 -17.98 5.09
N GLY A 104 -21.08 -18.40 3.82
CA GLY A 104 -21.60 -17.63 2.69
C GLY A 104 -20.68 -16.53 2.16
N TYR A 105 -19.45 -16.42 2.67
CA TYR A 105 -18.46 -15.43 2.25
C TYR A 105 -17.10 -16.05 1.97
N ILE A 106 -16.41 -15.53 0.97
CA ILE A 106 -15.10 -16.02 0.51
C ILE A 106 -13.94 -15.11 0.93
N GLY A 107 -14.23 -13.93 1.49
CA GLY A 107 -13.19 -13.00 1.88
C GLY A 107 -13.67 -11.60 2.21
N TYR A 108 -12.74 -10.65 2.15
CA TYR A 108 -12.97 -9.22 2.32
C TYR A 108 -12.37 -8.43 1.16
N THR A 109 -13.02 -7.31 0.85
CA THR A 109 -12.45 -6.20 0.11
C THR A 109 -12.65 -4.90 0.89
N GLY A 110 -11.81 -3.90 0.68
CA GLY A 110 -12.01 -2.55 1.19
C GLY A 110 -11.02 -1.58 0.60
N HIS A 111 -11.21 -0.29 0.89
CA HIS A 111 -10.27 0.74 0.46
C HIS A 111 -9.43 1.21 1.64
N ALA A 112 -8.16 1.47 1.40
CA ALA A 112 -7.26 2.03 2.40
C ALA A 112 -6.20 2.94 1.78
N THR A 113 -5.64 3.81 2.61
CA THR A 113 -4.40 4.53 2.35
C THR A 113 -3.32 3.94 3.25
N VAL A 114 -2.30 3.35 2.65
CA VAL A 114 -1.24 2.60 3.35
C VAL A 114 0.13 3.19 3.03
N THR A 115 0.99 3.26 4.04
CA THR A 115 2.43 3.44 3.83
C THR A 115 3.09 2.08 3.79
N VAL A 116 3.88 1.82 2.76
CA VAL A 116 4.64 0.58 2.59
C VAL A 116 6.11 0.85 2.36
N GLY A 117 6.96 -0.12 2.71
CA GLY A 117 8.40 -0.09 2.49
C GLY A 117 8.96 -1.48 2.22
N GLU A 118 10.29 -1.60 2.16
CA GLU A 118 10.98 -2.88 1.85
C GLU A 118 10.36 -3.59 0.63
N TYR A 119 10.07 -2.79 -0.39
CA TYR A 119 9.33 -3.20 -1.57
C TYR A 119 10.19 -4.09 -2.47
N ALA A 120 9.61 -5.14 -3.03
CA ALA A 120 10.27 -5.99 -4.00
C ALA A 120 9.38 -6.18 -5.23
N VAL A 121 9.90 -5.79 -6.40
CA VAL A 121 9.26 -6.04 -7.69
C VAL A 121 9.66 -7.43 -8.16
N TYR A 122 8.69 -8.30 -8.40
CA TYR A 122 8.94 -9.64 -8.92
C TYR A 122 9.35 -9.58 -10.40
N LYS A 123 10.37 -10.33 -10.82
CA LYS A 123 10.94 -10.29 -12.17
C LYS A 123 10.64 -11.51 -13.03
N GLY A 124 10.09 -12.57 -12.44
CA GLY A 124 9.83 -13.81 -13.17
C GLY A 124 8.67 -13.68 -14.17
N GLU A 125 8.66 -14.58 -15.14
CA GLU A 125 7.58 -14.70 -16.14
C GLU A 125 6.37 -15.52 -15.65
N SER A 126 6.46 -16.12 -14.46
CA SER A 126 5.39 -16.90 -13.84
C SER A 126 4.47 -16.06 -12.93
N ASP A 127 3.53 -16.72 -12.24
CA ASP A 127 2.48 -16.15 -11.36
C ASP A 127 3.00 -15.50 -10.06
N GLY A 128 4.20 -14.94 -10.06
CA GLY A 128 4.73 -14.21 -8.91
C GLY A 128 4.12 -12.82 -8.75
N THR A 129 4.14 -12.32 -7.53
CA THR A 129 3.61 -10.99 -7.17
C THR A 129 4.69 -10.12 -6.54
N ASP A 130 4.52 -8.81 -6.65
CA ASP A 130 5.33 -7.89 -5.87
C ASP A 130 5.03 -8.02 -4.38
N LEU A 131 6.02 -7.73 -3.56
CA LEU A 131 5.91 -7.84 -2.11
C LEU A 131 6.24 -6.53 -1.44
N ALA A 132 5.45 -6.15 -0.45
CA ALA A 132 5.69 -4.96 0.35
C ALA A 132 5.55 -5.23 1.84
N LYS A 133 6.36 -4.56 2.66
CA LYS A 133 6.16 -4.51 4.10
C LYS A 133 5.19 -3.38 4.43
N LEU A 134 4.15 -3.68 5.19
CA LEU A 134 3.26 -2.65 5.72
C LEU A 134 4.01 -1.83 6.78
N VAL A 135 4.03 -0.51 6.62
CA VAL A 135 4.57 0.41 7.62
C VAL A 135 3.43 0.97 8.47
N SER A 136 2.36 1.45 7.82
CA SER A 136 1.17 1.95 8.53
C SER A 136 -0.07 1.97 7.63
N VAL A 137 -1.24 1.95 8.27
CA VAL A 137 -2.53 2.25 7.63
C VAL A 137 -2.96 3.63 8.11
N GLN A 138 -2.98 4.62 7.22
CA GLN A 138 -3.36 5.99 7.54
C GLN A 138 -4.88 6.15 7.61
N LYS A 139 -5.56 5.47 6.69
CA LYS A 139 -7.03 5.42 6.61
C LYS A 139 -7.43 4.06 6.06
N ALA A 140 -8.50 3.49 6.58
CA ALA A 140 -9.16 2.33 6.00
C ALA A 140 -10.67 2.47 6.18
N ASP A 141 -11.40 2.13 5.12
CA ASP A 141 -12.84 1.98 5.18
C ASP A 141 -13.19 0.69 5.92
N THR A 142 -14.45 0.56 6.35
CA THR A 142 -14.92 -0.71 6.90
C THR A 142 -14.86 -1.79 5.81
N ALA A 143 -14.17 -2.89 6.12
CA ALA A 143 -14.06 -4.04 5.23
C ALA A 143 -15.45 -4.57 4.85
N LYS A 144 -15.65 -4.80 3.55
CA LYS A 144 -16.84 -5.42 3.00
C LYS A 144 -16.57 -6.91 2.82
N LEU A 145 -17.50 -7.74 3.27
CA LEU A 145 -17.43 -9.17 2.99
C LEU A 145 -17.77 -9.44 1.51
N VAL A 146 -17.04 -10.37 0.90
CA VAL A 146 -17.28 -10.85 -0.47
C VAL A 146 -18.10 -12.13 -0.39
N LYS A 147 -19.30 -12.15 -0.99
CA LYS A 147 -20.16 -13.34 -0.99
C LYS A 147 -19.56 -14.45 -1.86
N SER A 148 -19.79 -15.70 -1.47
CA SER A 148 -19.58 -16.82 -2.40
C SER A 148 -20.56 -16.67 -3.58
N SER A 149 -20.04 -16.72 -4.80
CA SER A 149 -20.87 -16.94 -5.99
C SER A 149 -21.31 -18.41 -5.94
N GLY A 150 -22.43 -18.69 -5.29
CA GLY A 150 -23.00 -20.03 -5.25
C GLY A 150 -23.18 -20.55 -6.66
N TYR A 151 -22.40 -21.58 -7.02
CA TYR A 151 -22.66 -22.47 -8.14
C TYR A 151 -23.18 -23.78 -7.59
#